data_AF-A0A2E5WZ10-F1
#
_entry.id   AF-A0A2E5WZ10-F1
#
_cell.length_a   1.000
_cell.length_b   1.000
_cell.length_c   1.000
_cell.angle_alpha   90.00
_cell.angle_beta   90.00
_cell.angle_gamma   90.00
#
_symmetry.space_group_name_H-M   'P 1'
#
loop_
_entity.id
_entity.type
_entity.pdbx_description
1 polymer ?
#
loop_
_entity_poly.entity_id
_entity_poly.type
_entity_poly.pdbx_seq_one_letter_code
_entity_poly.pdbx_strand_id
1 'polypeptide(L)'
;MAINVAIFSILFSSLTHAFFGTEEVFAVHVYKCGDKLELLDYKENYDVNPDLNYNLGGKSVDEKMELLFVRMESFEPLRAKMFRNWHEALKSKTRRLKFMNLGRPDDNFSFVNWNGCEIKVLAKATDPSKQGKTVFINQDLWTSLDAKAQSGAYFNILINIEHIVYKLQETTMNSRFLNAVLASDQVGSLIKNKSKLYDVLEYDLVGAYGLGFKFNVFAGANGIKYSLGFDNDGNLMHGRYETPMRNLNWTKLDLTPKFINAPELDLRYYEGSFNIKEDNNFEMSAQLSKQEINCLGNYNLSNVSFITIEAILNEKQKEIVKVHGRFKIGNEAFETIENINGVFTPTTPLQDNYHEFAKKVPHCDE
;
A
#
# COMPACT_ATOMS: atom_id res chain seq x y z
N MET A 1 8.43 36.21 -52.42
CA MET A 1 7.35 35.19 -52.43
C MET A 1 7.98 33.90 -52.92
N ALA A 2 8.04 32.78 -52.23
CA ALA A 2 7.16 32.25 -51.19
C ALA A 2 7.97 31.66 -50.02
N ILE A 3 7.41 31.85 -48.83
CA ILE A 3 7.82 31.37 -47.52
C ILE A 3 6.79 30.30 -47.10
N ASN A 4 7.21 29.33 -46.27
CA ASN A 4 6.39 28.42 -45.43
C ASN A 4 5.67 27.23 -46.08
N VAL A 5 6.37 26.11 -46.30
CA VAL A 5 5.73 24.77 -46.23
C VAL A 5 6.56 23.70 -45.49
N ALA A 6 7.86 23.85 -45.28
CA ALA A 6 8.70 22.73 -44.83
C ALA A 6 8.87 22.54 -43.31
N ILE A 7 8.18 23.30 -42.43
CA ILE A 7 8.37 23.19 -40.96
C ILE A 7 7.23 22.41 -40.26
N PHE A 8 6.11 22.13 -40.94
CA PHE A 8 4.94 21.53 -40.28
C PHE A 8 4.93 19.99 -40.17
N SER A 9 5.85 19.29 -40.86
CA SER A 9 5.82 17.82 -40.94
C SER A 9 6.83 17.11 -40.05
N ILE A 10 7.75 17.84 -39.40
CA ILE A 10 8.78 17.25 -38.50
C ILE A 10 8.40 17.42 -37.01
N LEU A 11 7.41 18.27 -36.71
CA LEU A 11 6.91 18.46 -35.34
C LEU A 11 5.74 17.52 -34.96
N PHE A 12 5.13 16.80 -35.92
CA PHE A 12 4.04 15.86 -35.62
C PHE A 12 4.47 14.39 -35.51
N SER A 13 5.65 14.01 -36.02
CA SER A 13 6.19 12.65 -35.91
C SER A 13 7.02 12.42 -34.64
N SER A 14 7.51 13.48 -34.00
CA SER A 14 8.30 13.42 -32.76
C SER A 14 7.44 13.42 -31.48
N LEU A 15 6.15 13.74 -31.57
CA LEU A 15 5.21 13.68 -30.44
C LEU A 15 4.49 12.33 -30.30
N THR A 16 4.47 11.50 -31.35
CA THR A 16 3.81 10.19 -31.35
C THR A 16 4.72 9.03 -30.93
N HIS A 17 6.04 9.24 -30.91
CA HIS A 17 7.02 8.19 -30.57
C HIS A 17 7.55 8.26 -29.13
N ALA A 18 7.09 9.20 -28.30
CA ALA A 18 7.59 9.38 -26.93
C ALA A 18 6.75 8.70 -25.83
N PHE A 19 5.69 7.95 -26.17
CA PHE A 19 4.79 7.32 -25.18
C PHE A 19 4.77 5.79 -25.18
N PHE A 20 5.54 5.10 -26.02
CA PHE A 20 5.56 3.63 -26.11
C PHE A 20 6.75 2.98 -25.40
N GLY A 21 7.10 3.46 -24.20
CA GLY A 21 8.21 2.89 -23.42
C GLY A 21 8.03 2.96 -21.90
N THR A 22 6.88 3.40 -21.41
CA THR A 22 6.53 3.22 -20.01
C THR A 22 5.68 1.98 -19.91
N GLU A 23 6.23 0.93 -19.29
CA GLU A 23 5.46 -0.24 -18.82
C GLU A 23 4.18 0.29 -18.15
N GLU A 24 3.06 0.06 -18.83
CA GLU A 24 1.72 0.33 -18.32
C GLU A 24 1.49 -0.63 -17.17
N VAL A 25 0.96 -0.11 -16.07
CA VAL A 25 0.76 -0.92 -14.86
C VAL A 25 -0.73 -1.12 -14.58
N PHE A 26 -1.60 -0.14 -14.90
CA PHE A 26 -3.05 -0.38 -14.95
C PHE A 26 -3.81 0.67 -15.76
N ALA A 27 -5.06 0.34 -16.10
CA ALA A 27 -6.02 1.23 -16.76
C ALA A 27 -7.41 1.21 -16.10
N VAL A 28 -8.10 2.35 -16.19
CA VAL A 28 -9.52 2.50 -15.79
C VAL A 28 -10.36 2.71 -17.03
N HIS A 29 -11.49 2.02 -17.10
CA HIS A 29 -12.31 1.90 -18.31
C HIS A 29 -13.72 2.46 -18.13
N VAL A 30 -14.31 2.93 -19.22
CA VAL A 30 -15.70 3.39 -19.29
C VAL A 30 -16.42 2.75 -20.48
N TYR A 31 -17.71 2.48 -20.33
CA TYR A 31 -18.60 2.18 -21.45
C TYR A 31 -19.14 3.47 -22.04
N LYS A 32 -19.00 3.62 -23.36
CA LYS A 32 -19.65 4.67 -24.14
C LYS A 32 -20.79 4.06 -24.96
N CYS A 33 -22.03 4.34 -24.56
CA CYS A 33 -23.24 3.87 -25.23
C CYS A 33 -23.99 5.09 -25.81
N GLY A 34 -23.67 5.46 -27.05
CA GLY A 34 -24.13 6.74 -27.62
C GLY A 34 -23.56 7.93 -26.84
N ASP A 35 -24.45 8.77 -26.28
CA ASP A 35 -24.08 9.94 -25.47
C ASP A 35 -23.91 9.63 -23.98
N LYS A 36 -24.23 8.40 -23.54
CA LYS A 36 -24.06 7.98 -22.15
C LYS A 36 -22.68 7.39 -21.93
N LEU A 37 -22.05 7.82 -20.84
CA LEU A 37 -20.79 7.29 -20.33
C LEU A 37 -21.00 6.73 -18.93
N GLU A 38 -20.63 5.48 -18.73
CA GLU A 38 -20.71 4.80 -17.44
C GLU A 38 -19.34 4.20 -17.09
N LEU A 39 -18.97 4.24 -15.81
CA LEU A 39 -17.76 3.55 -15.36
C LEU A 39 -17.95 2.05 -15.55
N LEU A 40 -17.04 1.42 -16.28
CA LEU A 40 -17.15 -0.01 -16.63
C LEU A 40 -17.29 -0.86 -15.37
N ASP A 41 -16.48 -0.56 -14.36
CA ASP A 41 -16.44 -1.23 -13.06
C ASP A 41 -17.80 -1.18 -12.32
N TYR A 42 -18.54 -0.08 -12.46
CA TYR A 42 -19.85 0.07 -11.82
C TYR A 42 -20.86 -0.82 -12.51
N LYS A 43 -20.78 -0.85 -13.84
CA LYS A 43 -21.76 -1.50 -14.67
C LYS A 43 -21.66 -3.02 -14.58
N GLU A 44 -20.44 -3.56 -14.67
CA GLU A 44 -20.18 -4.99 -14.54
C GLU A 44 -20.61 -5.52 -13.16
N ASN A 45 -20.23 -4.82 -12.08
CA ASN A 45 -20.57 -5.27 -10.73
C ASN A 45 -22.06 -5.18 -10.43
N TYR A 46 -22.75 -4.13 -10.90
CA TYR A 46 -24.21 -4.01 -10.73
C TYR A 46 -24.97 -5.10 -11.50
N ASP A 47 -24.54 -5.44 -12.72
CA ASP A 47 -25.20 -6.47 -13.53
C ASP A 47 -25.02 -7.87 -12.92
N VAL A 48 -23.89 -8.12 -12.23
CA VAL A 48 -23.62 -9.38 -11.52
C VAL A 48 -24.27 -9.40 -10.13
N ASN A 49 -24.28 -8.28 -9.42
CA ASN A 49 -24.84 -8.14 -8.09
C ASN A 49 -25.53 -6.78 -7.91
N PRO A 50 -26.85 -6.71 -8.15
CA PRO A 50 -27.62 -5.46 -8.04
C PRO A 50 -27.55 -4.80 -6.65
N ASP A 51 -27.24 -5.57 -5.60
CA ASP A 51 -27.13 -5.07 -4.24
C ASP A 51 -25.87 -4.21 -4.03
N LEU A 52 -24.88 -4.30 -4.92
CA LEU A 52 -23.67 -3.44 -4.94
C LEU A 52 -23.89 -2.13 -5.71
N ASN A 53 -25.11 -1.60 -5.68
CA ASN A 53 -25.40 -0.32 -6.31
C ASN A 53 -24.60 0.81 -5.65
N TYR A 54 -23.90 1.59 -6.48
CA TYR A 54 -23.11 2.73 -6.05
C TYR A 54 -24.02 3.83 -5.47
N ASN A 55 -24.09 3.89 -4.15
CA ASN A 55 -24.77 4.95 -3.42
C ASN A 55 -23.74 5.80 -2.67
N LEU A 56 -23.14 6.71 -3.43
CA LEU A 56 -22.29 7.76 -2.90
C LEU A 56 -23.17 9.00 -2.74
N GLY A 57 -23.51 9.33 -1.49
CA GLY A 57 -24.22 10.58 -1.14
C GLY A 57 -23.42 11.84 -1.50
N GLY A 58 -23.89 13.03 -1.11
CA GLY A 58 -23.21 14.29 -1.45
C GLY A 58 -23.38 14.72 -2.92
N LYS A 59 -22.97 15.95 -3.23
CA LYS A 59 -23.12 16.58 -4.54
C LYS A 59 -21.81 16.67 -5.32
N SER A 60 -20.68 16.86 -4.64
CA SER A 60 -19.37 17.02 -5.29
C SER A 60 -18.57 15.72 -5.35
N VAL A 61 -17.50 15.70 -6.16
CA VAL A 61 -16.54 14.58 -6.17
C VAL A 61 -15.85 14.46 -4.81
N ASP A 62 -15.46 15.58 -4.21
CA ASP A 62 -14.73 15.60 -2.94
C ASP A 62 -15.57 15.05 -1.78
N GLU A 63 -16.86 15.43 -1.69
CA GLU A 63 -17.78 14.88 -0.68
C GLU A 63 -17.96 13.36 -0.83
N LYS A 64 -17.98 12.86 -2.07
CA LYS A 64 -18.08 11.42 -2.36
C LYS A 64 -16.80 10.66 -2.03
N MET A 65 -15.63 11.26 -2.32
CA MET A 65 -14.34 10.70 -1.93
C MET A 65 -14.20 10.65 -0.41
N GLU A 66 -14.65 11.68 0.30
CA GLU A 66 -14.65 11.68 1.76
C GLU A 66 -15.49 10.53 2.34
N LEU A 67 -16.70 10.33 1.79
CA LEU A 67 -17.55 9.20 2.20
C LEU A 67 -16.85 7.85 1.94
N LEU A 68 -16.17 7.69 0.80
CA LEU A 68 -15.40 6.49 0.49
C LEU A 68 -14.25 6.28 1.48
N PHE A 69 -13.56 7.34 1.91
CA PHE A 69 -12.51 7.23 2.92
C PHE A 69 -13.05 6.86 4.29
N VAL A 70 -14.18 7.43 4.72
CA VAL A 70 -14.85 7.06 5.99
C VAL A 70 -15.29 5.60 5.97
N ARG A 71 -15.83 5.14 4.84
CA ARG A 71 -16.20 3.73 4.65
C ARG A 71 -14.99 2.82 4.64
N MET A 72 -13.89 3.23 3.98
CA MET A 72 -12.61 2.52 4.04
C MET A 72 -12.07 2.51 5.46
N GLU A 73 -12.21 3.58 6.24
CA GLU A 73 -11.73 3.65 7.62
C GLU A 73 -12.47 2.68 8.54
N SER A 74 -13.77 2.49 8.30
CA SER A 74 -14.57 1.47 8.98
C SER A 74 -14.11 0.04 8.64
N PHE A 75 -13.57 -0.15 7.43
CA PHE A 75 -13.03 -1.44 6.97
C PHE A 75 -11.58 -1.66 7.42
N GLU A 76 -10.67 -0.76 7.04
CA GLU A 76 -9.23 -0.76 7.28
C GLU A 76 -8.72 0.68 7.53
N PRO A 77 -8.61 1.12 8.81
CA PRO A 77 -8.20 2.48 9.17
C PRO A 77 -6.85 2.91 8.57
N LEU A 78 -5.88 2.01 8.56
CA LEU A 78 -4.54 2.29 8.01
C LEU A 78 -4.57 2.51 6.50
N ARG A 79 -5.34 1.68 5.76
CA ARG A 79 -5.55 1.87 4.32
C ARG A 79 -6.25 3.20 4.05
N ALA A 80 -7.25 3.55 4.86
CA ALA A 80 -7.95 4.83 4.71
C ALA A 80 -7.01 6.03 4.88
N LYS A 81 -6.18 6.04 5.92
CA LYS A 81 -5.17 7.08 6.14
C LYS A 81 -4.22 7.20 4.95
N MET A 82 -3.68 6.07 4.49
CA MET A 82 -2.81 6.01 3.31
C MET A 82 -3.50 6.56 2.05
N PHE A 83 -4.75 6.15 1.79
CA PHE A 83 -5.52 6.60 0.64
C PHE A 83 -5.80 8.10 0.65
N ARG A 84 -6.09 8.69 1.82
CA ARG A 84 -6.22 10.15 1.97
C ARG A 84 -4.95 10.88 1.58
N ASN A 85 -3.80 10.41 2.04
CA ASN A 85 -2.51 11.01 1.70
C ASN A 85 -2.16 10.84 0.22
N TRP A 86 -2.41 9.66 -0.33
CA TRP A 86 -2.24 9.43 -1.76
C TRP A 86 -3.18 10.27 -2.60
N HIS A 87 -4.43 10.49 -2.18
CA HIS A 87 -5.37 11.34 -2.88
C HIS A 87 -4.85 12.77 -3.06
N GLU A 88 -4.28 13.36 -2.00
CA GLU A 88 -3.65 14.69 -2.09
C GLU A 88 -2.42 14.67 -3.01
N ALA A 89 -1.56 13.66 -2.90
CA ALA A 89 -0.40 13.51 -3.77
C ALA A 89 -0.80 13.30 -5.25
N LEU A 90 -1.89 12.56 -5.50
CA LEU A 90 -2.37 12.18 -6.81
C LEU A 90 -2.73 13.39 -7.66
N LYS A 91 -3.27 14.46 -7.05
CA LYS A 91 -3.58 15.72 -7.74
C LYS A 91 -2.33 16.25 -8.46
N SER A 92 -1.18 16.23 -7.79
CA SER A 92 0.11 16.65 -8.36
C SER A 92 0.70 15.65 -9.36
N LYS A 93 0.38 14.35 -9.24
CA LYS A 93 0.87 13.28 -10.10
C LYS A 93 0.00 13.03 -11.35
N THR A 94 -1.19 13.62 -11.38
CA THR A 94 -2.15 13.47 -12.48
C THR A 94 -1.89 14.48 -13.60
N ARG A 95 -2.02 14.04 -14.85
CA ARG A 95 -2.08 14.88 -16.05
C ARG A 95 -3.39 14.60 -16.79
N ARG A 96 -4.16 15.66 -17.04
CA ARG A 96 -5.41 15.61 -17.83
C ARG A 96 -5.09 15.98 -19.28
N LEU A 97 -5.53 15.15 -20.21
CA LEU A 97 -5.23 15.26 -21.64
C LEU A 97 -6.53 15.44 -22.43
N LYS A 98 -6.63 16.51 -23.23
CA LYS A 98 -7.74 16.74 -24.16
C LYS A 98 -7.42 16.15 -25.53
N PHE A 99 -8.44 15.68 -26.24
CA PHE A 99 -8.38 15.16 -27.62
C PHE A 99 -7.40 13.99 -27.81
N MET A 100 -7.16 13.21 -26.75
CA MET A 100 -6.23 12.09 -26.76
C MET A 100 -6.97 10.76 -26.62
N ASN A 101 -6.64 9.80 -27.46
CA ASN A 101 -7.00 8.41 -27.23
C ASN A 101 -5.89 7.75 -26.41
N LEU A 102 -6.22 7.27 -25.21
CA LEU A 102 -5.26 6.60 -24.32
C LEU A 102 -4.92 5.16 -24.78
N GLY A 103 -5.47 4.71 -25.91
CA GLY A 103 -5.17 3.42 -26.50
C GLY A 103 -6.31 2.43 -26.34
N ARG A 104 -6.01 1.15 -26.54
CA ARG A 104 -6.99 0.06 -26.40
C ARG A 104 -7.01 -0.47 -24.96
N PRO A 105 -8.13 -1.06 -24.54
CA PRO A 105 -8.17 -1.88 -23.34
C PRO A 105 -7.27 -3.10 -23.56
N ASP A 106 -6.17 -3.23 -22.81
CA ASP A 106 -5.30 -4.41 -22.84
C ASP A 106 -5.68 -5.45 -21.76
N ASP A 107 -6.75 -5.17 -21.01
CA ASP A 107 -7.31 -6.07 -19.99
C ASP A 107 -8.12 -7.20 -20.61
N ASN A 108 -7.98 -8.41 -20.04
CA ASN A 108 -8.86 -9.54 -20.35
C ASN A 108 -10.25 -9.33 -19.70
N PHE A 109 -11.11 -8.70 -20.49
CA PHE A 109 -12.58 -8.65 -20.44
C PHE A 109 -13.27 -9.97 -20.10
N SER A 110 -13.55 -10.27 -18.83
CA SER A 110 -14.51 -11.32 -18.50
C SER A 110 -15.90 -10.73 -18.28
N PHE A 111 -16.82 -11.02 -19.20
CA PHE A 111 -18.25 -11.27 -18.96
C PHE A 111 -19.32 -10.38 -19.61
N VAL A 112 -19.13 -9.08 -19.93
CA VAL A 112 -20.28 -8.31 -20.47
C VAL A 112 -19.93 -7.27 -21.55
N ASN A 113 -19.85 -7.68 -22.81
CA ASN A 113 -19.78 -6.72 -23.92
C ASN A 113 -21.21 -6.28 -24.31
N TRP A 114 -21.60 -5.06 -23.95
CA TRP A 114 -22.95 -4.54 -24.23
C TRP A 114 -23.12 -4.20 -25.71
N ASN A 115 -24.19 -4.72 -26.34
CA ASN A 115 -24.49 -4.46 -27.74
C ASN A 115 -24.63 -2.95 -28.01
N GLY A 116 -23.81 -2.45 -28.93
CA GLY A 116 -23.82 -1.04 -29.33
C GLY A 116 -23.05 -0.09 -28.41
N CYS A 117 -22.31 -0.61 -27.41
CA CYS A 117 -21.42 0.18 -26.56
C CYS A 117 -19.95 -0.06 -26.90
N GLU A 118 -19.13 0.99 -26.78
CA GLU A 118 -17.68 0.89 -26.95
C GLU A 118 -16.97 1.04 -25.60
N ILE A 119 -16.01 0.17 -25.30
CA ILE A 119 -15.11 0.35 -24.16
C ILE A 119 -14.06 1.38 -24.52
N LYS A 120 -13.89 2.39 -23.68
CA LYS A 120 -12.82 3.41 -23.80
C LYS A 120 -11.96 3.41 -22.54
N VAL A 121 -10.68 3.72 -22.71
CA VAL A 121 -9.76 3.93 -21.59
C VAL A 121 -9.93 5.36 -21.06
N LEU A 122 -10.44 5.49 -19.84
CA LEU A 122 -10.62 6.76 -19.14
C LEU A 122 -9.29 7.27 -18.58
N ALA A 123 -8.52 6.38 -17.95
CA ALA A 123 -7.25 6.70 -17.33
C ALA A 123 -6.24 5.58 -17.53
N LYS A 124 -4.96 5.95 -17.66
CA LYS A 124 -3.82 5.05 -17.61
C LYS A 124 -2.83 5.51 -16.56
N ALA A 125 -2.20 4.56 -15.90
CA ALA A 125 -1.17 4.84 -14.93
C ALA A 125 0.11 4.06 -15.23
N THR A 126 1.21 4.71 -14.91
CA THR A 126 2.55 4.13 -14.89
C THR A 126 2.98 3.93 -13.44
N ASP A 127 4.09 3.22 -13.24
CA ASP A 127 4.67 2.96 -11.92
C ASP A 127 4.73 4.25 -11.05
N PRO A 128 4.04 4.27 -9.89
CA PRO A 128 3.94 5.45 -9.03
C PRO A 128 5.29 5.88 -8.43
N SER A 129 6.30 5.00 -8.42
CA SER A 129 7.66 5.32 -7.98
C SER A 129 8.42 6.25 -8.94
N LYS A 130 7.96 6.36 -10.21
CA LYS A 130 8.61 7.19 -11.21
C LYS A 130 8.46 8.69 -10.90
N GLN A 131 9.49 9.45 -11.25
CA GLN A 131 9.46 10.91 -11.17
C GLN A 131 8.49 11.50 -12.21
N GLY A 132 7.85 12.63 -11.87
CA GLY A 132 6.91 13.32 -12.75
C GLY A 132 5.47 12.81 -12.66
N LYS A 133 4.74 12.92 -13.78
CA LYS A 133 3.33 12.54 -13.90
C LYS A 133 3.21 11.03 -14.12
N THR A 134 2.42 10.37 -13.29
CA THR A 134 2.25 8.91 -13.30
C THR A 134 0.82 8.48 -13.59
N VAL A 135 -0.15 9.41 -13.60
CA VAL A 135 -1.54 9.13 -13.95
C VAL A 135 -1.97 10.06 -15.08
N PHE A 136 -2.53 9.50 -16.15
CA PHE A 136 -2.98 10.21 -17.33
C PHE A 136 -4.48 9.98 -17.51
N ILE A 137 -5.27 11.06 -17.49
CA ILE A 137 -6.73 11.01 -17.61
C ILE A 137 -7.16 11.64 -18.93
N ASN A 138 -8.01 10.94 -19.69
CA ASN A 138 -8.71 11.51 -20.84
C ASN A 138 -9.72 12.53 -20.33
N GLN A 139 -9.43 13.81 -20.55
CA GLN A 139 -10.23 14.92 -20.05
C GLN A 139 -11.62 14.96 -20.68
N ASP A 140 -11.76 14.57 -21.95
CA ASP A 140 -13.04 14.64 -22.66
C ASP A 140 -14.02 13.60 -22.09
N LEU A 141 -13.54 12.36 -21.91
CA LEU A 141 -14.31 11.32 -21.24
C LEU A 141 -14.62 11.70 -19.79
N TRP A 142 -13.62 12.25 -19.08
CA TRP A 142 -13.78 12.65 -17.68
C TRP A 142 -14.90 13.67 -17.48
N THR A 143 -14.96 14.70 -18.32
CA THR A 143 -15.96 15.77 -18.21
C THR A 143 -17.38 15.30 -18.50
N SER A 144 -17.53 14.18 -19.21
CA SER A 144 -18.83 13.59 -19.51
C SER A 144 -19.32 12.63 -18.44
N LEU A 145 -18.48 12.28 -17.45
CA LEU A 145 -18.89 11.49 -16.30
C LEU A 145 -19.58 12.37 -15.25
N ASP A 146 -20.60 11.82 -14.60
CA ASP A 146 -21.18 12.44 -13.41
C ASP A 146 -20.22 12.37 -12.21
N ALA A 147 -20.49 13.15 -11.16
CA ALA A 147 -19.63 13.19 -9.96
C ALA A 147 -19.50 11.80 -9.29
N LYS A 148 -20.51 10.95 -9.45
CA LYS A 148 -20.54 9.59 -8.88
C LYS A 148 -19.54 8.67 -9.61
N ALA A 149 -19.52 8.68 -10.93
CA ALA A 149 -18.58 7.91 -11.72
C ALA A 149 -17.15 8.49 -11.62
N GLN A 150 -17.01 9.81 -11.53
CA GLN A 150 -15.71 10.45 -11.29
C GLN A 150 -15.08 10.04 -9.96
N SER A 151 -15.86 10.01 -8.87
CA SER A 151 -15.37 9.58 -7.55
C SER A 151 -14.97 8.10 -7.54
N GLY A 152 -15.77 7.19 -8.10
CA GLY A 152 -15.37 5.79 -8.19
C GLY A 152 -14.19 5.53 -9.11
N ALA A 153 -14.05 6.28 -10.21
CA ALA A 153 -12.87 6.19 -11.05
C ALA A 153 -11.62 6.61 -10.27
N TYR A 154 -11.70 7.73 -9.53
CA TYR A 154 -10.61 8.20 -8.67
C TYR A 154 -10.26 7.19 -7.58
N PHE A 155 -11.26 6.59 -6.94
CA PHE A 155 -11.04 5.63 -5.88
C PHE A 155 -10.45 4.31 -6.42
N ASN A 156 -10.88 3.86 -7.59
CA ASN A 156 -10.28 2.70 -8.25
C ASN A 156 -8.79 2.95 -8.57
N ILE A 157 -8.42 4.16 -8.99
CA ILE A 157 -7.01 4.54 -9.19
C ILE A 157 -6.20 4.36 -7.90
N LEU A 158 -6.74 4.75 -6.74
CA LEU A 158 -6.06 4.57 -5.45
C LEU A 158 -5.86 3.10 -5.08
N ILE A 159 -6.89 2.26 -5.29
CA ILE A 159 -6.80 0.82 -5.03
C ILE A 159 -5.75 0.16 -5.96
N ASN A 160 -5.72 0.52 -7.24
CA ASN A 160 -4.71 -0.04 -8.15
C ASN A 160 -3.30 0.44 -7.78
N ILE A 161 -3.11 1.68 -7.31
CA ILE A 161 -1.81 2.13 -6.79
C ILE A 161 -1.38 1.28 -5.60
N GLU A 162 -2.30 0.91 -4.71
CA GLU A 162 -2.02 -0.01 -3.59
C GLU A 162 -1.46 -1.34 -4.10
N HIS A 163 -2.13 -1.94 -5.08
CA HIS A 163 -1.74 -3.23 -5.63
C HIS A 163 -0.33 -3.19 -6.22
N ILE A 164 0.03 -2.10 -6.89
CA ILE A 164 1.36 -1.91 -7.46
C ILE A 164 2.41 -1.74 -6.36
N VAL A 165 2.17 -0.80 -5.44
CA VAL A 165 3.13 -0.45 -4.37
C VAL A 165 3.46 -1.68 -3.53
N TYR A 166 2.45 -2.52 -3.26
CA TYR A 166 2.61 -3.72 -2.44
C TYR A 166 2.82 -5.01 -3.24
N LYS A 167 2.93 -4.93 -4.58
CA LYS A 167 3.08 -6.09 -5.47
C LYS A 167 2.04 -7.17 -5.21
N LEU A 168 0.80 -6.76 -4.93
CA LEU A 168 -0.34 -7.66 -4.84
C LEU A 168 -0.61 -8.20 -6.25
N GLN A 169 -1.13 -9.43 -6.33
CA GLN A 169 -1.48 -10.02 -7.62
C GLN A 169 -2.50 -9.11 -8.31
N GLU A 170 -2.15 -8.60 -9.49
CA GLU A 170 -3.05 -7.76 -10.29
C GLU A 170 -4.23 -8.61 -10.74
N THR A 171 -5.38 -8.38 -10.10
CA THR A 171 -6.66 -8.62 -10.76
C THR A 171 -7.42 -7.32 -10.68
N THR A 172 -7.49 -6.61 -11.81
CA THR A 172 -8.32 -5.41 -11.93
C THR A 172 -9.75 -5.69 -11.46
N MET A 173 -10.22 -6.94 -11.57
CA MET A 173 -11.45 -7.46 -10.98
C MET A 173 -11.57 -7.27 -9.45
N ASN A 174 -10.56 -7.62 -8.64
CA ASN A 174 -10.65 -7.51 -7.18
C ASN A 174 -10.65 -6.04 -6.74
N SER A 175 -9.87 -5.18 -7.40
CA SER A 175 -9.88 -3.72 -7.19
C SER A 175 -11.26 -3.13 -7.47
N ARG A 176 -11.88 -3.56 -8.58
CA ARG A 176 -13.24 -3.16 -8.97
C ARG A 176 -14.27 -3.62 -7.94
N PHE A 177 -14.15 -4.86 -7.46
CA PHE A 177 -15.04 -5.40 -6.44
C PHE A 177 -14.94 -4.63 -5.11
N LEU A 178 -13.73 -4.36 -4.61
CA LEU A 178 -13.53 -3.55 -3.41
C LEU A 178 -14.12 -2.15 -3.55
N ASN A 179 -13.89 -1.50 -4.69
CA ASN A 179 -14.48 -0.20 -5.01
C ASN A 179 -16.02 -0.26 -4.97
N ALA A 180 -16.63 -1.30 -5.55
CA ALA A 180 -18.08 -1.49 -5.56
C ALA A 180 -18.65 -1.70 -4.16
N VAL A 181 -18.01 -2.54 -3.35
CA VAL A 181 -18.39 -2.78 -1.96
C VAL A 181 -18.39 -1.46 -1.17
N LEU A 182 -17.28 -0.72 -1.21
CA LEU A 182 -17.11 0.52 -0.46
C LEU A 182 -18.02 1.64 -0.94
N ALA A 183 -18.41 1.64 -2.21
CA ALA A 183 -19.33 2.63 -2.74
C ALA A 183 -20.81 2.28 -2.56
N SER A 184 -21.13 1.05 -2.16
CA SER A 184 -22.51 0.60 -1.92
C SER A 184 -22.98 0.86 -0.48
N ASP A 185 -24.29 0.76 -0.26
CA ASP A 185 -24.87 0.76 1.10
C ASP A 185 -24.67 -0.57 1.84
N GLN A 186 -24.27 -1.63 1.12
CA GLN A 186 -23.95 -2.94 1.70
C GLN A 186 -22.61 -2.94 2.44
N VAL A 187 -21.88 -1.82 2.42
CA VAL A 187 -20.63 -1.67 3.16
C VAL A 187 -20.77 -2.10 4.62
N GLY A 188 -21.86 -1.74 5.30
CA GLY A 188 -22.08 -2.11 6.70
C GLY A 188 -22.40 -3.59 6.95
N SER A 189 -22.97 -4.31 5.97
CA SER A 189 -23.26 -5.75 6.09
C SER A 189 -22.05 -6.60 5.70
N LEU A 190 -21.27 -6.13 4.72
CA LEU A 190 -20.07 -6.82 4.21
C LEU A 190 -18.84 -6.59 5.09
N ILE A 191 -18.71 -5.41 5.72
CA ILE A 191 -17.67 -5.14 6.72
C ILE A 191 -17.82 -6.02 7.96
N LYS A 192 -19.03 -6.49 8.33
CA LYS A 192 -19.23 -7.41 9.47
C LYS A 192 -18.55 -8.77 9.29
N ASN A 193 -18.04 -9.09 8.11
CA ASN A 193 -17.24 -10.27 7.88
C ASN A 193 -15.97 -9.91 7.08
N LYS A 194 -15.13 -9.03 7.65
CA LYS A 194 -13.87 -8.57 7.04
C LYS A 194 -13.01 -9.74 6.55
N SER A 195 -12.96 -10.85 7.30
CA SER A 195 -12.21 -12.05 6.93
C SER A 195 -12.64 -12.63 5.57
N LYS A 196 -13.95 -12.74 5.33
CA LYS A 196 -14.48 -13.20 4.04
C LYS A 196 -14.21 -12.19 2.91
N LEU A 197 -14.21 -10.90 3.21
CA LEU A 197 -13.85 -9.88 2.22
C LEU A 197 -12.36 -9.98 1.86
N TYR A 198 -11.47 -10.23 2.81
CA TYR A 198 -10.05 -10.50 2.53
C TYR A 198 -9.85 -11.71 1.63
N ASP A 199 -10.63 -12.78 1.84
CA ASP A 199 -10.62 -13.96 0.98
C ASP A 199 -10.98 -13.64 -0.47
N VAL A 200 -12.07 -12.91 -0.67
CA VAL A 200 -12.53 -12.54 -2.02
C VAL A 200 -11.53 -11.63 -2.72
N LEU A 201 -10.85 -10.77 -1.96
CA LEU A 201 -9.84 -9.87 -2.51
C LEU A 201 -8.48 -10.54 -2.73
N GLU A 202 -8.31 -11.80 -2.34
CA GLU A 202 -7.05 -12.54 -2.35
C GLU A 202 -5.93 -11.77 -1.62
N TYR A 203 -6.31 -11.10 -0.54
CA TYR A 203 -5.43 -10.31 0.31
C TYR A 203 -4.71 -11.23 1.29
N ASP A 204 -3.84 -12.11 0.75
CA ASP A 204 -3.24 -13.24 1.47
C ASP A 204 -1.92 -12.92 2.22
N LEU A 205 -1.37 -11.71 2.13
CA LEU A 205 0.01 -11.41 2.60
C LEU A 205 0.21 -9.95 3.05
N VAL A 206 0.59 -9.68 4.32
CA VAL A 206 1.44 -8.51 4.69
C VAL A 206 2.37 -8.81 5.87
N GLY A 207 3.66 -9.00 5.58
CA GLY A 207 4.72 -8.96 6.60
C GLY A 207 5.45 -7.60 6.70
N ALA A 208 5.54 -6.85 5.59
CA ALA A 208 6.45 -5.72 5.51
C ALA A 208 5.84 -4.35 5.86
N TYR A 209 4.51 -4.17 5.81
CA TYR A 209 3.89 -2.82 5.78
C TYR A 209 2.70 -2.59 6.72
N GLY A 210 2.45 -3.47 7.69
CA GLY A 210 1.51 -3.22 8.79
C GLY A 210 0.03 -3.02 8.41
N LEU A 211 -0.35 -3.31 7.17
CA LEU A 211 -1.75 -3.32 6.72
C LEU A 211 -2.43 -4.64 7.11
N GLY A 212 -3.74 -4.62 7.41
CA GLY A 212 -4.53 -5.81 7.69
C GLY A 212 -4.71 -6.66 6.43
N PHE A 213 -4.06 -7.82 6.40
CA PHE A 213 -4.23 -8.83 5.36
C PHE A 213 -4.48 -10.19 6.03
N LYS A 214 -5.26 -11.06 5.39
CA LYS A 214 -5.53 -12.41 5.89
C LYS A 214 -4.28 -13.24 5.65
N PHE A 215 -3.76 -13.89 6.70
CA PHE A 215 -2.76 -14.95 6.50
C PHE A 215 -3.49 -16.29 6.48
N ASN A 216 -3.36 -17.02 5.39
CA ASN A 216 -3.63 -18.45 5.44
C ASN A 216 -2.56 -19.10 6.32
N VAL A 217 -3.00 -19.70 7.44
CA VAL A 217 -2.13 -20.47 8.34
C VAL A 217 -1.55 -21.63 7.55
N PHE A 218 -0.34 -21.48 7.03
CA PHE A 218 0.44 -22.62 6.58
C PHE A 218 1.11 -23.22 7.80
N ALA A 219 0.43 -24.17 8.44
CA ALA A 219 1.11 -25.20 9.22
C ALA A 219 1.87 -26.11 8.23
N GLY A 220 2.91 -25.57 7.60
CA GLY A 220 3.86 -26.38 6.84
C GLY A 220 4.66 -27.22 7.83
N ALA A 221 5.03 -28.44 7.44
CA ALA A 221 5.74 -29.46 8.22
C ALA A 221 7.08 -29.01 8.87
N ASN A 222 7.46 -27.74 8.74
CA ASN A 222 8.69 -27.12 9.25
C ASN A 222 8.47 -25.96 10.26
N GLY A 223 7.28 -25.86 10.88
CA GLY A 223 7.12 -25.08 12.12
C GLY A 223 6.87 -23.58 11.98
N ILE A 224 6.42 -23.09 10.82
CA ILE A 224 6.01 -21.70 10.63
C ILE A 224 4.79 -21.39 11.53
N LYS A 225 4.89 -20.41 12.45
CA LYS A 225 3.80 -19.99 13.34
C LYS A 225 3.45 -18.52 13.12
N TYR A 226 2.53 -18.28 12.19
CA TYR A 226 1.76 -17.04 12.11
C TYR A 226 0.42 -17.27 12.80
N SER A 227 0.03 -16.39 13.72
CA SER A 227 -1.30 -16.42 14.35
C SER A 227 -1.86 -15.02 14.45
N LEU A 228 -2.90 -14.72 13.68
CA LEU A 228 -3.68 -13.50 13.83
C LEU A 228 -4.89 -13.78 14.73
N GLY A 229 -5.12 -12.91 15.70
CA GLY A 229 -6.33 -12.87 16.50
C GLY A 229 -7.25 -11.78 15.99
N PHE A 230 -8.49 -12.16 15.67
CA PHE A 230 -9.53 -11.25 15.27
C PHE A 230 -10.64 -11.25 16.33
N ASP A 231 -11.35 -10.13 16.47
CA ASP A 231 -12.60 -10.11 17.23
C ASP A 231 -13.77 -10.71 16.42
N ASN A 232 -14.96 -10.73 17.02
CA ASN A 232 -16.16 -11.27 16.39
C ASN A 232 -16.62 -10.50 15.13
N ASP A 233 -16.14 -9.28 14.95
CA ASP A 233 -16.45 -8.42 13.81
C ASP A 233 -15.34 -8.50 12.73
N GLY A 234 -14.32 -9.34 12.95
CA GLY A 234 -13.19 -9.52 12.05
C GLY A 234 -12.16 -8.39 12.10
N ASN A 235 -12.19 -7.53 13.13
CA ASN A 235 -11.13 -6.56 13.37
C ASN A 235 -9.89 -7.29 13.87
N LEU A 236 -8.74 -6.94 13.30
CA LEU A 236 -7.46 -7.49 13.70
C LEU A 236 -7.08 -6.93 15.08
N MET A 237 -7.09 -7.78 16.10
CA MET A 237 -6.82 -7.40 17.50
C MET A 237 -5.34 -7.52 17.83
N HIS A 238 -4.74 -8.64 17.42
CA HIS A 238 -3.33 -8.92 17.62
C HIS A 238 -2.83 -9.87 16.53
N GLY A 239 -1.52 -9.94 16.35
CA GLY A 239 -0.92 -10.92 15.47
C GLY A 239 0.46 -11.29 15.95
N ARG A 240 0.76 -12.58 15.95
CA ARG A 240 2.12 -13.10 16.08
C ARG A 240 2.60 -13.55 14.72
N TYR A 241 3.81 -13.20 14.39
CA TYR A 241 4.45 -13.68 13.18
C TYR A 241 5.87 -14.13 13.51
N GLU A 242 6.34 -15.19 12.85
CA GLU A 242 7.68 -15.76 13.02
C GLU A 242 8.30 -15.93 11.63
N THR A 243 9.43 -15.27 11.36
CA THR A 243 10.16 -15.53 10.11
C THR A 243 10.99 -16.81 10.22
N PRO A 244 11.02 -17.67 9.19
CA PRO A 244 11.79 -18.91 9.28
C PRO A 244 13.29 -18.64 9.39
N MET A 245 13.98 -19.30 10.33
CA MET A 245 15.43 -19.20 10.56
C MET A 245 16.32 -19.62 9.36
N ARG A 246 15.75 -20.21 8.30
CA ARG A 246 16.50 -20.66 7.12
C ARG A 246 15.77 -20.33 5.82
N ASN A 247 16.53 -19.79 4.87
CA ASN A 247 16.17 -19.42 3.50
C ASN A 247 15.14 -20.36 2.87
N LEU A 248 13.87 -19.97 2.94
CA LEU A 248 12.87 -20.43 2.00
C LEU A 248 12.92 -19.53 0.78
N ASN A 249 13.11 -20.14 -0.39
CA ASN A 249 13.28 -19.44 -1.66
C ASN A 249 11.93 -18.90 -2.16
N TRP A 250 11.38 -17.90 -1.46
CA TRP A 250 10.28 -17.07 -1.94
C TRP A 250 10.89 -15.90 -2.72
N THR A 251 11.28 -16.13 -3.97
CA THR A 251 12.07 -15.19 -4.81
C THR A 251 11.46 -13.80 -5.06
N LYS A 252 10.37 -13.41 -4.39
CA LYS A 252 9.72 -12.09 -4.55
C LYS A 252 9.19 -11.43 -3.28
N LEU A 253 9.24 -12.09 -2.11
CA LEU A 253 8.75 -11.54 -0.85
C LEU A 253 9.92 -11.05 0.01
N ASP A 254 10.18 -9.75 -0.09
CA ASP A 254 11.07 -9.06 0.82
C ASP A 254 10.33 -8.85 2.15
N LEU A 255 10.50 -9.80 3.07
CA LEU A 255 9.91 -9.73 4.41
C LEU A 255 10.75 -8.85 5.34
N THR A 256 12.01 -8.60 5.00
CA THR A 256 12.95 -7.84 5.83
C THR A 256 12.34 -6.49 6.18
N PRO A 257 12.19 -6.17 7.48
CA PRO A 257 11.63 -4.90 7.89
C PRO A 257 12.48 -3.76 7.33
N LYS A 258 11.86 -2.88 6.54
CA LYS A 258 12.52 -1.66 6.07
C LYS A 258 12.15 -0.51 7.00
N PHE A 259 13.16 0.00 7.71
CA PHE A 259 13.01 1.13 8.62
C PHE A 259 13.60 2.38 7.98
N ILE A 260 12.81 3.46 7.89
CA ILE A 260 13.26 4.70 7.23
C ILE A 260 14.34 5.44 8.00
N ASN A 261 14.34 5.29 9.33
CA ASN A 261 15.27 5.96 10.24
C ASN A 261 16.47 5.09 10.61
N ALA A 262 16.48 3.83 10.19
CA ALA A 262 17.57 2.89 10.40
C ALA A 262 17.72 1.93 9.19
N PRO A 263 18.03 2.46 7.98
CA PRO A 263 18.09 1.65 6.76
C PRO A 263 19.25 0.63 6.76
N GLU A 264 20.22 0.81 7.64
CA GLU A 264 21.42 -0.05 7.80
C GLU A 264 21.25 -1.14 8.87
N LEU A 265 20.08 -1.23 9.51
CA LEU A 265 19.82 -2.26 10.51
C LEU A 265 19.38 -3.56 9.81
N ASP A 266 20.25 -4.57 9.81
CA ASP A 266 19.93 -5.91 9.28
C ASP A 266 19.35 -6.83 10.37
N LEU A 267 18.25 -7.50 10.07
CA LEU A 267 17.55 -8.41 10.98
C LEU A 267 17.43 -9.81 10.35
N ARG A 268 17.95 -10.84 11.03
CA ARG A 268 17.94 -12.22 10.49
C ARG A 268 16.69 -13.02 10.80
N TYR A 269 16.29 -12.96 12.06
CA TYR A 269 15.12 -13.66 12.56
C TYR A 269 14.39 -12.68 13.44
N TYR A 270 13.10 -12.57 13.25
CA TYR A 270 12.31 -11.68 14.07
C TYR A 270 10.93 -12.27 14.24
N GLU A 271 10.46 -12.22 15.48
CA GLU A 271 9.10 -12.49 15.84
C GLU A 271 8.45 -11.18 16.27
N GLY A 272 7.33 -10.84 15.65
CA GLY A 272 6.57 -9.66 16.03
C GLY A 272 5.32 -10.02 16.76
N SER A 273 4.93 -9.15 17.70
CA SER A 273 3.56 -9.07 18.18
C SER A 273 3.10 -7.62 18.11
N PHE A 274 1.95 -7.38 17.49
CA PHE A 274 1.37 -6.05 17.47
C PHE A 274 0.03 -6.05 18.18
N ASN A 275 -0.32 -4.88 18.73
CA ASN A 275 -1.65 -4.57 19.25
C ASN A 275 -2.11 -3.33 18.50
N ILE A 276 -3.23 -3.42 17.77
CA ILE A 276 -3.78 -2.23 17.11
C ILE A 276 -4.57 -1.44 18.15
N LYS A 277 -3.92 -0.45 18.77
CA LYS A 277 -4.58 0.67 19.46
C LYS A 277 -4.62 1.87 18.49
N GLU A 278 -5.29 2.97 18.86
CA GLU A 278 -5.42 4.19 18.02
C GLU A 278 -4.07 4.76 17.51
N ASP A 279 -2.96 4.36 18.13
CA ASP A 279 -1.60 4.85 17.91
C ASP A 279 -0.78 4.08 16.84
N ASN A 280 -1.28 2.96 16.29
CA ASN A 280 -0.58 2.15 15.28
C ASN A 280 0.81 1.61 15.73
N ASN A 281 0.95 1.32 17.01
CA ASN A 281 2.17 0.78 17.60
C ASN A 281 2.31 -0.74 17.39
N PHE A 282 3.54 -1.22 17.16
CA PHE A 282 3.85 -2.65 17.18
C PHE A 282 5.20 -2.95 17.82
N GLU A 283 5.33 -4.15 18.38
CA GLU A 283 6.55 -4.65 19.01
C GLU A 283 7.14 -5.81 18.20
N MET A 284 8.46 -5.82 18.08
CA MET A 284 9.21 -6.82 17.33
C MET A 284 10.39 -7.32 18.13
N SER A 285 10.37 -8.57 18.56
CA SER A 285 11.57 -9.23 19.07
C SER A 285 12.40 -9.72 17.89
N ALA A 286 13.66 -9.33 17.82
CA ALA A 286 14.54 -9.63 16.70
C ALA A 286 15.90 -10.15 17.15
N GLN A 287 16.45 -11.05 16.35
CA GLN A 287 17.82 -11.52 16.41
C GLN A 287 18.66 -10.78 15.35
N LEU A 288 19.74 -10.16 15.81
CA LEU A 288 20.65 -9.42 14.95
C LEU A 288 21.59 -10.34 14.18
N SER A 289 21.97 -9.90 12.98
CA SER A 289 22.85 -10.65 12.09
C SER A 289 24.29 -10.63 12.61
N LYS A 290 24.82 -11.77 13.03
CA LYS A 290 26.22 -11.86 13.50
C LYS A 290 27.27 -11.70 12.39
N GLN A 291 26.85 -11.71 11.12
CA GLN A 291 27.75 -11.66 9.97
C GLN A 291 27.81 -10.27 9.33
N GLU A 292 27.00 -9.33 9.81
CA GLU A 292 26.86 -7.98 9.25
C GLU A 292 27.02 -6.93 10.34
N ILE A 293 27.26 -5.68 9.92
CA ILE A 293 27.27 -4.53 10.82
C ILE A 293 25.81 -4.11 11.01
N ASN A 294 25.34 -4.09 12.25
CA ASN A 294 23.95 -3.78 12.59
C ASN A 294 23.86 -2.36 13.15
N CYS A 295 23.63 -1.37 12.30
CA CYS A 295 23.64 0.03 12.70
C CYS A 295 22.26 0.57 13.07
N LEU A 296 22.14 1.10 14.29
CA LEU A 296 20.98 1.86 14.75
C LEU A 296 21.40 3.31 14.96
N GLY A 297 21.25 4.13 13.91
CA GLY A 297 21.90 5.45 13.87
C GLY A 297 23.40 5.29 14.08
N ASN A 298 23.96 5.97 15.08
CA ASN A 298 25.39 5.91 15.36
C ASN A 298 25.83 4.71 16.19
N TYR A 299 24.92 3.80 16.57
CA TYR A 299 25.20 2.68 17.48
C TYR A 299 25.36 1.36 16.74
N ASN A 300 26.49 0.71 16.89
CA ASN A 300 26.77 -0.60 16.33
C ASN A 300 26.29 -1.71 17.28
N LEU A 301 25.17 -2.32 16.94
CA LEU A 301 24.52 -3.34 17.74
C LEU A 301 25.03 -4.75 17.45
N SER A 302 26.09 -4.93 16.67
CA SER A 302 26.52 -6.28 16.20
C SER A 302 26.93 -7.24 17.33
N ASN A 303 27.28 -6.72 18.50
CA ASN A 303 27.56 -7.54 19.70
C ASN A 303 26.30 -7.91 20.49
N VAL A 304 25.18 -7.27 20.21
CA VAL A 304 23.88 -7.55 20.80
C VAL A 304 23.24 -8.67 19.98
N SER A 305 22.84 -9.76 20.61
CA SER A 305 22.27 -10.89 19.87
C SER A 305 20.75 -10.78 19.69
N PHE A 306 20.07 -10.15 20.64
CA PHE A 306 18.60 -10.02 20.66
C PHE A 306 18.20 -8.63 21.13
N ILE A 307 17.19 -8.07 20.47
CA ILE A 307 16.57 -6.79 20.79
C ILE A 307 15.05 -6.90 20.68
N THR A 308 14.33 -6.02 21.34
CA THR A 308 12.91 -5.78 21.08
C THR A 308 12.73 -4.37 20.53
N ILE A 309 12.08 -4.21 19.40
CA ILE A 309 11.88 -2.95 18.70
C ILE A 309 10.41 -2.56 18.86
N GLU A 310 10.15 -1.40 19.46
CA GLU A 310 8.88 -0.69 19.31
C GLU A 310 8.95 0.18 18.06
N ALA A 311 7.98 0.01 17.17
CA ALA A 311 7.91 0.79 15.94
C ALA A 311 6.47 1.21 15.64
N ILE A 312 6.36 2.32 14.92
CA ILE A 312 5.11 2.89 14.44
C ILE A 312 5.04 2.69 12.93
N LEU A 313 3.86 2.34 12.44
CA LEU A 313 3.62 2.37 11.00
C LEU A 313 3.30 3.80 10.54
N ASN A 314 4.05 4.30 9.57
CA ASN A 314 3.75 5.54 8.88
C ASN A 314 3.45 5.31 7.39
N GLU A 315 3.10 6.39 6.69
CA GLU A 315 2.62 6.38 5.30
C GLU A 315 3.63 5.84 4.29
N LYS A 316 4.91 5.83 4.65
CA LYS A 316 5.99 5.40 3.78
C LYS A 316 6.45 4.00 4.17
N GLN A 317 6.76 3.77 5.46
CA GLN A 317 7.26 2.50 6.00
C GLN A 317 7.11 2.45 7.54
N LYS A 318 7.85 1.56 8.19
CA LYS A 318 7.98 1.43 9.63
C LYS A 318 9.01 2.43 10.16
N GLU A 319 8.71 3.08 11.27
CA GLU A 319 9.65 3.94 12.00
C GLU A 319 9.93 3.34 13.36
N ILE A 320 11.21 3.12 13.67
CA ILE A 320 11.61 2.68 15.02
C ILE A 320 11.42 3.86 15.97
N VAL A 321 10.66 3.63 17.05
CA VAL A 321 10.48 4.61 18.12
C VAL A 321 11.38 4.29 19.29
N LYS A 322 11.54 3.01 19.60
CA LYS A 322 12.35 2.57 20.73
C LYS A 322 12.92 1.18 20.49
N VAL A 323 14.12 0.94 20.96
CA VAL A 323 14.77 -0.37 20.96
C VAL A 323 15.14 -0.73 22.37
N HIS A 324 14.66 -1.87 22.82
CA HIS A 324 14.96 -2.50 24.10
C HIS A 324 16.04 -3.54 23.95
N GLY A 325 16.91 -3.62 24.94
CA GLY A 325 17.99 -4.58 25.00
C GLY A 325 18.82 -4.38 26.25
N ARG A 326 20.10 -4.76 26.16
CA ARG A 326 21.07 -4.58 27.24
C ARG A 326 22.32 -3.98 26.64
N PHE A 327 22.35 -2.65 26.59
CA PHE A 327 23.35 -1.89 25.88
C PHE A 327 24.37 -1.35 26.86
N LYS A 328 25.65 -1.55 26.57
CA LYS A 328 26.76 -0.91 27.28
C LYS A 328 27.37 0.13 26.37
N ILE A 329 27.13 1.40 26.66
CA ILE A 329 27.53 2.57 25.85
C ILE A 329 28.46 3.41 26.72
N GLY A 330 29.72 3.53 26.31
CA GLY A 330 30.77 4.07 27.17
C GLY A 330 30.90 3.27 28.48
N ASN A 331 30.74 3.95 29.62
CA ASN A 331 30.82 3.35 30.95
C ASN A 331 29.44 3.04 31.57
N GLU A 332 28.36 3.35 30.87
CA GLU A 332 26.99 3.23 31.36
C GLU A 332 26.25 2.08 30.67
N ALA A 333 25.22 1.57 31.35
CA ALA A 333 24.38 0.49 30.85
C ALA A 333 22.93 0.97 30.72
N PHE A 334 22.30 0.66 29.60
CA PHE A 334 20.95 1.10 29.24
C PHE A 334 20.07 -0.10 28.85
N GLU A 335 18.79 0.00 29.20
CA GLU A 335 17.74 -0.90 28.77
C GLU A 335 17.14 -0.47 27.42
N THR A 336 17.15 0.84 27.12
CA THR A 336 16.48 1.38 25.93
C THR A 336 17.31 2.41 25.18
N ILE A 337 17.10 2.44 23.85
CA ILE A 337 17.55 3.48 22.94
C ILE A 337 16.31 3.99 22.18
N GLU A 338 15.97 5.26 22.32
CA GLU A 338 14.79 5.89 21.73
C GLU A 338 15.14 6.78 20.55
N ASN A 339 14.29 6.79 19.53
CA ASN A 339 14.34 7.75 18.44
C ASN A 339 13.66 9.05 18.87
N ILE A 340 14.45 10.08 19.13
CA ILE A 340 14.00 11.42 19.48
C ILE A 340 14.31 12.34 18.29
N ASN A 341 13.28 12.69 17.52
CA ASN A 341 13.39 13.56 16.34
C ASN A 341 14.41 13.09 15.28
N GLY A 342 14.46 11.79 15.01
CA GLY A 342 15.39 11.18 14.04
C GLY A 342 16.76 10.84 14.63
N VAL A 343 16.97 11.05 15.93
CA VAL A 343 18.24 10.75 16.62
C VAL A 343 18.02 9.68 17.67
N PHE A 344 18.74 8.57 17.53
CA PHE A 344 18.76 7.51 18.54
C PHE A 344 19.53 7.95 19.78
N THR A 345 18.88 7.89 20.94
CA THR A 345 19.38 8.37 22.22
C THR A 345 19.16 7.30 23.29
N PRO A 346 20.17 6.90 24.09
CA PRO A 346 19.97 6.01 25.22
C PRO A 346 19.18 6.74 26.31
N THR A 347 18.08 6.15 26.80
CA THR A 347 17.15 6.87 27.69
C THR A 347 16.93 6.20 29.04
N THR A 348 16.70 4.88 29.09
CA THR A 348 16.43 4.17 30.35
C THR A 348 17.67 3.44 30.85
N PRO A 349 18.19 3.78 32.04
CA PRO A 349 19.31 3.05 32.64
C PRO A 349 18.95 1.59 32.93
N LEU A 350 19.89 0.68 32.69
CA LEU A 350 19.73 -0.74 33.03
C LEU A 350 19.85 -0.92 34.55
N GLN A 351 18.99 -1.75 35.15
CA GLN A 351 19.09 -2.05 36.58
C GLN A 351 20.42 -2.77 36.91
N ASP A 352 21.04 -2.41 38.03
CA ASP A 352 22.42 -2.81 38.41
C ASP A 352 22.68 -4.32 38.35
N ASN A 353 21.69 -5.12 38.75
CA ASN A 353 21.75 -6.58 38.73
C ASN A 353 21.83 -7.20 37.32
N TYR A 354 21.65 -6.41 36.25
CA TYR A 354 21.75 -6.86 34.86
C TYR A 354 22.96 -6.28 34.10
N HIS A 355 23.78 -5.44 34.72
CA HIS A 355 24.91 -4.77 34.06
C HIS A 355 25.92 -5.74 33.46
N GLU A 356 26.16 -6.90 34.09
CA GLU A 356 27.07 -7.92 33.59
C GLU A 356 26.62 -8.57 32.27
N PHE A 357 25.32 -8.49 31.97
CA PHE A 357 24.75 -9.02 30.72
C PHE A 357 24.72 -7.99 29.60
N ALA A 358 25.02 -6.72 29.88
CA ALA A 358 25.04 -5.66 28.88
C ALA A 358 26.19 -5.87 27.88
N LYS A 359 25.87 -5.71 26.58
CA LYS A 359 26.83 -5.89 25.49
C LYS A 359 27.36 -4.55 25.04
N LYS A 360 28.67 -4.47 24.78
CA LYS A 360 29.32 -3.25 24.31
C LYS A 360 28.75 -2.86 22.94
N VAL A 361 28.29 -1.63 22.86
CA VAL A 361 27.76 -0.99 21.64
C VAL A 361 28.72 0.13 21.25
N PRO A 362 29.68 -0.14 20.34
CA PRO A 362 30.57 0.91 19.80
C PRO A 362 29.83 1.80 18.80
N HIS A 363 30.53 2.80 18.26
CA HIS A 363 29.98 3.60 17.16
C HIS A 363 29.99 2.82 15.84
N CYS A 364 29.06 3.16 14.94
CA CYS A 364 28.98 2.54 13.60
C CYS A 364 30.09 2.97 12.64
N ASP A 365 30.65 4.17 12.85
CA ASP A 365 31.75 4.71 12.05
C ASP A 365 33.15 4.29 12.55
N GLU A 366 33.22 3.37 13.53
CA GLU A 366 34.48 2.84 14.11
C GLU A 366 34.95 1.52 13.51
#